data_AF-A0AA39RKV7-F1
#
_entry.id   AF-A0AA39RKV7-F1
#
_cell.length_a   1.000
_cell.length_b   1.000
_cell.length_c   1.000
_cell.angle_alpha   90.00
_cell.angle_beta   90.00
_cell.angle_gamma   90.00
#
_symmetry.space_group_name_H-M   'P 1'
#
loop_
_entity.id
_entity.type
_entity.pdbx_description
1 polymer ?
#
loop_
_entity_poly.entity_id
_entity_poly.type
_entity_poly.pdbx_seq_one_letter_code
_entity_poly.pdbx_strand_id
1 'polypeptide(L)'
;MRLQPVVPLLVPRETIDQCILDGYEIPPKMTVLVNAWAIGRDPEVWENPEEFYPERFIGSSIDMKGQNFEFVPFGAGRRSCPGMVTGILTVELALANLLYKFDWEMPV
;
A
#
# COMPACT_ATOMS: atom_id res chain seq x y z
N MET A 1 -0.70 3.26 -6.18
CA MET A 1 -0.33 3.06 -4.76
C MET A 1 0.48 1.79 -4.50
N ARG A 2 0.38 0.72 -5.29
CA ARG A 2 1.27 -0.47 -5.17
C ARG A 2 2.72 -0.12 -5.48
N LEU A 3 2.95 0.38 -6.69
CA LEU A 3 4.29 0.73 -7.18
C LEU A 3 4.87 1.94 -6.42
N GLN A 4 4.06 2.94 -6.11
CA GLN A 4 4.50 4.13 -5.36
C GLN A 4 3.62 4.29 -4.10
N PRO A 5 3.94 3.59 -3.00
CA PRO A 5 3.23 3.77 -1.74
C PRO A 5 3.67 5.09 -1.09
N VAL A 6 2.70 5.89 -0.63
CA VAL A 6 2.97 7.18 0.01
C VAL A 6 3.76 7.01 1.32
N VAL A 7 3.50 5.92 2.05
CA VAL A 7 4.20 5.58 3.29
C VAL A 7 4.85 4.20 3.12
N PRO A 8 6.08 4.11 2.58
CA PRO A 8 6.68 2.83 2.16
C PRO A 8 6.94 1.83 3.30
N LEU A 9 7.12 2.31 4.54
CA LEU A 9 7.32 1.48 5.74
C LEU A 9 6.10 1.48 6.69
N LEU A 10 4.97 2.02 6.22
CA LEU A 10 3.79 2.35 7.03
C LEU A 10 4.14 3.17 8.29
N VAL A 11 3.16 3.34 9.18
CA VAL A 11 3.39 3.97 10.49
C VAL A 11 3.98 2.93 11.44
N PRO A 12 5.10 3.22 12.13
CA PRO A 12 5.69 2.30 13.09
C PRO A 12 4.70 1.82 14.14
N ARG A 13 4.80 0.55 14.51
CA ARG A 13 4.07 -0.05 15.63
C ARG A 13 5.04 -0.41 16.74
N GLU A 14 4.52 -0.51 17.95
CA GLU A 14 5.29 -0.94 19.10
C GLU A 14 4.60 -2.17 19.73
N THR A 15 5.39 -3.20 20.07
CA THR A 15 4.90 -4.35 20.82
C THR A 15 4.58 -3.95 22.26
N ILE A 16 3.39 -4.32 22.74
CA ILE A 16 2.96 -4.01 24.11
C ILE A 16 3.51 -5.05 25.09
N ASP A 17 3.50 -6.31 24.67
CA ASP A 17 3.97 -7.47 25.44
C ASP A 17 4.88 -8.33 24.58
N GLN A 18 5.55 -9.31 25.21
CA GLN A 18 6.30 -10.33 24.50
C GLN A 18 5.35 -11.14 23.59
N CYS A 19 5.77 -11.38 22.35
CA CYS A 19 5.06 -12.25 21.44
C CYS A 19 6.02 -13.12 20.62
N ILE A 20 5.47 -14.15 19.97
CA ILE A 20 6.21 -14.97 19.02
C ILE A 20 5.64 -14.66 17.62
N LEU A 21 6.52 -14.31 16.69
CA LEU A 21 6.18 -14.09 15.29
C LEU A 21 7.06 -15.01 14.44
N ASP A 22 6.45 -15.95 13.73
CA ASP A 22 7.17 -16.92 12.88
C ASP A 22 8.35 -17.62 13.61
N GLY A 23 8.13 -18.00 14.88
CA GLY A 23 9.15 -18.63 15.73
C GLY A 23 10.15 -17.66 16.37
N TYR A 24 10.15 -16.37 16.02
CA TYR A 24 10.99 -15.36 16.65
C TYR A 24 10.34 -14.79 17.91
N GLU A 25 11.07 -14.79 19.02
CA GLU A 25 10.65 -14.07 20.23
C GLU A 25 10.88 -12.57 20.07
N ILE A 26 9.80 -11.79 20.14
CA ILE A 26 9.83 -10.33 20.08
C ILE A 26 9.53 -9.79 21.47
N PRO A 27 10.47 -9.06 22.11
CA PRO A 27 10.24 -8.47 23.43
C PRO A 27 9.24 -7.30 23.37
N PRO A 28 8.67 -6.87 24.51
CA PRO A 28 7.89 -5.65 24.58
C PRO A 28 8.73 -4.42 24.22
N LYS A 29 8.06 -3.34 23.80
CA LYS A 29 8.66 -2.05 23.38
C LYS A 29 9.55 -2.13 22.14
N MET A 30 9.38 -3.16 21.31
CA MET A 30 10.06 -3.23 20.02
C MET A 30 9.29 -2.49 18.94
N THR A 31 10.01 -1.69 18.16
CA THR A 31 9.47 -1.04 16.97
C THR A 31 9.35 -2.06 15.83
N VAL A 32 8.16 -2.16 15.25
CA VAL A 32 7.84 -3.00 14.09
C VAL A 32 7.49 -2.10 12.91
N LEU A 33 8.17 -2.33 11.79
CA LEU A 33 7.95 -1.64 10.52
C LEU A 33 7.44 -2.65 9.48
N VAL A 34 6.44 -2.26 8.69
CA VAL A 34 5.92 -3.09 7.61
C VAL A 34 6.41 -2.50 6.30
N ASN A 35 7.26 -3.23 5.59
CA ASN A 35 7.83 -2.76 4.33
C ASN A 35 6.85 -2.95 3.17
N ALA A 36 5.81 -2.10 3.14
CA ALA A 36 4.81 -2.09 2.08
C ALA A 36 5.41 -1.85 0.68
N TRP A 37 6.55 -1.14 0.60
CA TRP A 37 7.29 -0.96 -0.65
C TRP A 37 7.84 -2.27 -1.20
N ALA A 38 8.46 -3.09 -0.36
CA ALA A 38 8.99 -4.39 -0.75
C ALA A 38 7.85 -5.38 -1.06
N ILE A 39 6.83 -5.45 -0.21
CA ILE A 39 5.64 -6.30 -0.43
C ILE A 39 4.99 -5.98 -1.77
N GLY A 40 4.84 -4.68 -2.08
CA GLY A 40 4.27 -4.26 -3.35
C GLY A 40 5.13 -4.61 -4.56
N ARG A 41 6.41 -4.98 -4.40
CA ARG A 41 7.37 -5.29 -5.47
C ARG A 41 7.84 -6.74 -5.51
N ASP A 42 7.30 -7.58 -4.64
CA ASP A 42 7.71 -8.96 -4.54
C ASP A 42 7.39 -9.71 -5.85
N PRO A 43 8.39 -10.22 -6.61
CA PRO A 43 8.14 -10.96 -7.84
C PRO A 43 7.49 -12.32 -7.61
N GLU A 44 7.51 -12.87 -6.38
CA GLU A 44 6.79 -14.11 -6.05
C GLU A 44 5.27 -13.88 -5.94
N VAL A 45 4.86 -12.63 -5.73
CA VAL A 45 3.46 -12.23 -5.53
C VAL A 45 2.90 -11.45 -6.73
N TRP A 46 3.73 -10.61 -7.36
CA TRP A 46 3.33 -9.71 -8.43
C TRP A 46 4.10 -10.01 -9.72
N GLU A 47 3.39 -10.40 -10.78
CA GLU A 47 3.96 -10.49 -12.13
C GLU A 47 4.41 -9.10 -12.61
N ASN A 48 5.62 -8.99 -13.19
CA ASN A 48 6.25 -7.75 -13.63
C ASN A 48 6.13 -6.63 -12.56
N PRO A 49 6.74 -6.81 -11.37
CA PRO A 49 6.43 -5.98 -10.19
C PRO A 49 6.87 -4.52 -10.35
N GLU A 50 7.91 -4.25 -11.14
CA GLU A 50 8.39 -2.87 -11.36
C GLU A 50 7.59 -2.11 -12.42
N GLU A 51 6.71 -2.79 -13.18
CA GLU A 51 5.92 -2.14 -14.23
C GLU A 51 4.72 -1.39 -13.66
N PHE A 52 4.51 -0.18 -14.19
CA PHE A 52 3.25 0.53 -14.05
C PHE A 52 2.21 -0.11 -14.97
N TYR A 53 1.53 -1.13 -14.47
CA TYR A 53 0.52 -1.90 -15.18
C TYR A 53 -0.81 -1.89 -14.41
N PRO A 54 -1.69 -0.88 -14.62
CA PRO A 54 -2.97 -0.75 -13.92
C PRO A 54 -3.96 -1.89 -14.18
N GLU A 55 -3.93 -2.48 -15.38
CA GLU A 55 -4.88 -3.50 -15.82
C GLU A 55 -4.85 -4.76 -14.95
N ARG A 56 -3.75 -5.02 -14.23
CA ARG A 56 -3.66 -6.11 -13.23
C ARG A 56 -4.73 -6.07 -12.15
N PHE A 57 -5.32 -4.89 -11.90
CA PHE A 57 -6.39 -4.73 -10.91
C PHE A 57 -7.79 -4.85 -11.51
N ILE A 58 -7.94 -4.83 -12.84
CA ILE A 58 -9.24 -4.95 -13.50
C ILE A 58 -9.74 -6.40 -13.38
N GLY A 59 -10.92 -6.56 -12.79
CA GLY A 59 -11.51 -7.90 -12.55
C GLY A 59 -10.82 -8.70 -11.43
N SER A 60 -9.81 -8.13 -10.77
CA SER A 60 -9.16 -8.73 -9.61
C SER A 60 -10.02 -8.59 -8.36
N SER A 61 -9.94 -9.56 -7.45
CA SER A 61 -10.55 -9.49 -6.11
C SER A 61 -9.69 -8.74 -5.10
N ILE A 62 -8.46 -8.36 -5.47
CA ILE A 62 -7.53 -7.65 -4.59
C ILE A 62 -8.06 -6.24 -4.33
N ASP A 63 -8.24 -5.88 -3.07
CA ASP A 63 -8.63 -4.53 -2.67
C ASP A 63 -7.67 -3.88 -1.67
N MET A 64 -7.89 -2.60 -1.38
CA MET A 64 -7.04 -1.79 -0.50
C MET A 64 -7.51 -1.80 0.97
N LYS A 65 -8.51 -2.60 1.34
CA LYS A 65 -9.18 -2.53 2.65
C LYS A 65 -8.39 -3.23 3.76
N GLY A 66 -7.20 -3.72 3.45
CA GLY A 66 -6.33 -4.41 4.41
C GLY A 66 -6.72 -5.87 4.65
N GLN A 67 -7.40 -6.50 3.70
CA GLN A 67 -7.68 -7.95 3.70
C GLN A 67 -6.75 -8.72 2.75
N ASN A 68 -6.20 -8.04 1.75
CA ASN A 68 -5.14 -8.54 0.88
C ASN A 68 -3.78 -8.04 1.36
N PHE A 69 -2.99 -8.91 2.00
CA PHE A 69 -1.71 -8.51 2.59
C PHE A 69 -0.62 -8.23 1.56
N GLU A 70 -0.78 -8.75 0.35
CA GLU A 70 -0.01 -8.38 -0.84
C GLU A 70 -0.21 -6.90 -1.23
N PHE A 71 -1.28 -6.25 -0.76
CA PHE A 71 -1.60 -4.86 -1.10
C PHE A 71 -2.18 -4.05 0.07
N VAL A 72 -1.30 -3.46 0.89
CA VAL A 72 -1.68 -2.72 2.10
C VAL A 72 -1.29 -1.23 2.10
N PRO A 73 -1.66 -0.44 1.07
CA PRO A 73 -1.24 0.96 0.95
C PRO A 73 -1.78 1.87 2.07
N PHE A 74 -2.81 1.44 2.77
CA PHE A 74 -3.43 2.14 3.90
C PHE A 74 -3.26 1.37 5.23
N GLY A 75 -2.38 0.37 5.25
CA GLY A 75 -2.24 -0.58 6.35
C GLY A 75 -3.48 -1.48 6.52
N ALA A 76 -3.53 -2.19 7.65
CA ALA A 76 -4.58 -3.16 7.95
C ALA A 76 -4.90 -3.19 9.46
N GLY A 77 -6.01 -3.85 9.80
CA GLY A 77 -6.43 -4.11 11.17
C GLY A 77 -6.80 -2.85 11.97
N ARG A 78 -6.64 -2.91 13.29
CA ARG A 78 -7.13 -1.88 14.24
C ARG A 78 -6.60 -0.46 14.02
N ARG A 79 -5.50 -0.29 13.27
CA ARG A 79 -4.94 1.04 12.96
C ARG A 79 -4.71 1.20 11.45
N SER A 80 -5.58 0.61 10.65
CA SER A 80 -5.71 0.98 9.24
C SER A 80 -6.04 2.48 9.14
N CYS A 81 -5.66 3.10 8.01
CA CYS A 81 -5.86 4.52 7.80
C CYS A 81 -7.37 4.89 7.86
N PRO A 82 -7.81 5.75 8.79
CA PRO A 82 -9.19 6.19 8.84
C PRO A 82 -9.56 7.12 7.66
N GLY A 83 -8.56 7.73 7.03
CA GLY A 83 -8.72 8.62 5.88
C GLY A 83 -8.72 7.93 4.51
N MET A 84 -8.74 6.59 4.45
CA MET A 84 -8.66 5.82 3.20
C MET A 84 -9.69 6.28 2.16
N VAL A 85 -10.96 6.37 2.56
CA VAL A 85 -12.06 6.75 1.65
C VAL A 85 -11.85 8.14 1.07
N THR A 86 -11.56 9.13 1.93
CA THR A 86 -11.30 10.51 1.50
C THR A 86 -10.08 10.60 0.60
N GLY A 87 -9.00 9.89 0.92
CA GLY A 87 -7.78 9.86 0.12
C GLY A 87 -8.01 9.29 -1.28
N ILE A 88 -8.72 8.17 -1.39
CA ILE A 88 -9.07 7.55 -2.68
C ILE A 88 -9.91 8.52 -3.52
N LEU A 89 -11.01 9.05 -2.97
CA LEU A 89 -11.88 9.98 -3.67
C LEU A 89 -11.15 11.24 -4.15
N THR A 90 -10.21 11.74 -3.34
CA THR A 90 -9.43 12.95 -3.69
C THR A 90 -8.51 12.68 -4.87
N VAL A 91 -7.79 11.54 -4.85
CA VAL A 91 -6.87 11.15 -5.92
C VAL A 91 -7.63 10.86 -7.21
N GLU A 92 -8.74 10.11 -7.13
CA GLU A 92 -9.58 9.78 -8.28
C GLU A 92 -10.15 11.04 -8.94
N LEU A 93 -10.73 11.95 -8.15
CA LEU A 93 -11.32 13.18 -8.68
C LEU A 93 -10.25 14.10 -9.29
N ALA A 94 -9.10 14.24 -8.65
CA ALA A 94 -8.00 15.04 -9.17
C ALA A 94 -7.49 14.48 -10.50
N LEU A 95 -7.20 13.17 -10.57
CA LEU A 95 -6.72 12.52 -11.79
C LEU A 95 -7.77 12.57 -12.90
N ALA A 96 -9.04 12.29 -12.60
CA ALA A 96 -10.11 12.35 -13.61
C ALA A 96 -10.22 13.76 -14.22
N ASN A 97 -10.16 14.82 -13.40
CA ASN A 97 -10.22 16.19 -13.91
C ASN A 97 -9.00 16.57 -14.75
N LEU A 98 -7.81 16.15 -14.33
CA LEU A 98 -6.56 16.45 -15.04
C LEU A 98 -6.48 15.71 -16.38
N LEU A 99 -6.84 14.42 -16.42
CA LEU A 99 -6.80 13.59 -17.61
C LEU A 99 -7.94 13.90 -18.59
N TYR A 100 -9.09 14.38 -18.11
CA TYR A 100 -10.21 14.75 -18.98
C TYR A 100 -10.01 16.10 -19.68
N LYS A 101 -9.31 17.05 -19.07
CA LYS A 101 -9.24 18.44 -19.54
C LYS A 101 -7.96 18.79 -20.29
N PHE A 102 -6.90 18.01 -20.13
CA PHE A 102 -5.57 18.35 -20.61
C PHE A 102 -4.90 17.15 -21.26
N ASP A 103 -4.23 17.40 -22.38
CA ASP A 103 -3.22 16.50 -22.93
C ASP A 103 -1.86 16.85 -22.31
N TRP A 104 -1.04 15.83 -22.07
CA TRP A 104 0.22 15.96 -21.32
C TRP A 104 1.40 15.53 -22.19
N GLU A 105 2.43 16.37 -22.23
CA GLU A 105 3.72 16.09 -22.85
C GLU A 105 4.86 16.61 -21.98
N MET A 106 6.05 16.06 -22.16
CA MET A 106 7.24 16.57 -21.48
C MET A 106 7.63 17.95 -22.06
N PRO A 107 8.14 18.89 -21.26
CA PRO A 107 8.73 20.11 -21.79
C PRO A 107 9.84 19.79 -22.79
N VAL A 108 9.89 20.56 -23.87
CA VAL A 108 10.96 20.52 -24.89
C VAL A 108 12.24 21.18 -24.35
#